data_AF-A0A1H9VLR1-F1
#
_entry.id   AF-A0A1H9VLR1-F1
#
_cell.length_a   1.000
_cell.length_b   1.000
_cell.length_c   1.000
_cell.angle_alpha   90.00
_cell.angle_beta   90.00
_cell.angle_gamma   90.00
#
_symmetry.space_group_name_H-M   'P 1'
#
loop_
_entity.id
_entity.type
_entity.pdbx_description
1 polymer ?
#
loop_
_entity_poly.entity_id
_entity_poly.type
_entity_poly.pdbx_seq_one_letter_code
_entity_poly.pdbx_strand_id
1 'polypeptide(L)'
;MNFNIRGENLEVTSSLRDYVEKKVGKLEKYFDTAPSSDVHVKMSVLNKEQKVEITIPMPRLLLRAEEKHTDMYAAIDLVIEKLERQIRKHKTKVNKKFRTDDSLKYMFKNELEPLAEEEIPADDEDVQIVRTKRFDLKPMDAEEAVLQMDMLGHNFFVFADAASGSTSVVYKRRDGKYGLIEPEA
;
A
#
# COMPACT_ATOMS: atom_id res chain seq x y z
N MET A 1 6.89 -17.22 -9.13
CA MET A 1 7.20 -15.77 -9.03
C MET A 1 8.70 -15.58 -9.26
N ASN A 2 9.11 -14.49 -9.91
CA ASN A 2 10.53 -14.13 -9.97
C ASN A 2 10.84 -13.17 -8.81
N PHE A 3 11.93 -13.40 -8.10
CA PHE A 3 12.36 -12.59 -6.97
C PHE A 3 13.56 -11.72 -7.34
N ASN A 4 13.37 -10.41 -7.39
CA ASN A 4 14.43 -9.44 -7.55
C ASN A 4 14.83 -8.91 -6.17
N ILE A 5 15.86 -9.53 -5.57
CA ILE A 5 16.37 -9.17 -4.25
C ILE A 5 17.58 -8.26 -4.43
N ARG A 6 17.49 -7.03 -3.91
CA ARG A 6 18.56 -6.03 -3.91
C ARG A 6 18.93 -5.66 -2.48
N GLY A 7 20.20 -5.84 -2.14
CA GLY A 7 20.80 -5.34 -0.90
C GLY A 7 21.55 -4.03 -1.14
N GLU A 8 21.24 -3.00 -0.36
CA GLU A 8 21.99 -1.73 -0.30
C GLU A 8 22.81 -1.76 1.00
N ASN A 9 24.14 -1.78 0.85
CA ASN A 9 25.10 -1.97 1.95
C ASN A 9 24.96 -3.31 2.72
N LEU A 10 24.44 -4.35 2.06
CA LEU A 10 24.31 -5.69 2.62
C LEU A 10 24.61 -6.75 1.56
N GLU A 11 25.46 -7.72 1.89
CA GLU A 11 25.62 -8.93 1.09
C GLU A 11 24.41 -9.84 1.30
N VAL A 12 23.67 -10.10 0.22
CA VAL A 12 22.52 -11.01 0.25
C VAL A 12 23.04 -12.45 0.25
N THR A 13 23.16 -13.05 1.43
CA THR A 13 23.50 -14.47 1.58
C THR A 13 22.38 -15.38 1.05
N SER A 14 22.73 -16.57 0.58
CA SER A 14 21.76 -17.58 0.10
C SER A 14 20.67 -17.92 1.13
N SER A 15 21.04 -18.04 2.41
CA SER A 15 20.10 -18.29 3.51
C SER A 15 19.00 -17.23 3.62
N LEU A 16 19.33 -15.98 3.30
CA LEU A 16 18.41 -14.85 3.39
C LEU A 16 17.47 -14.83 2.19
N ARG A 17 17.97 -15.16 0.99
CA ARG A 17 17.13 -15.40 -0.19
C ARG A 17 16.13 -16.53 0.07
N ASP A 18 16.59 -17.67 0.55
CA ASP A 18 15.74 -18.83 0.84
C ASP A 18 14.67 -18.49 1.88
N TYR A 19 15.02 -17.66 2.87
CA TYR A 19 14.09 -17.21 3.90
C TYR A 19 12.98 -16.33 3.32
N VAL A 20 13.34 -15.34 2.49
CA VAL A 20 12.39 -14.47 1.80
C VAL A 20 11.48 -15.29 0.88
N GLU A 21 12.03 -16.21 0.09
CA GLU A 21 11.25 -17.08 -0.79
C GLU A 21 10.24 -17.94 -0.02
N LYS A 22 10.66 -18.58 1.07
CA LYS A 22 9.76 -19.39 1.92
C LYS A 22 8.62 -18.56 2.51
N LYS A 23 8.93 -17.34 2.97
CA LYS A 23 7.94 -16.51 3.66
C LYS A 23 7.00 -15.83 2.68
N VAL A 24 7.49 -15.33 1.55
CA VAL A 24 6.65 -14.79 0.46
C VAL A 24 5.82 -15.89 -0.20
N GLY A 25 6.34 -17.12 -0.28
CA GLY A 25 5.58 -18.29 -0.73
C GLY A 25 4.31 -18.56 0.09
N LYS A 26 4.24 -18.14 1.37
CA LYS A 26 3.00 -18.22 2.15
C LYS A 26 1.90 -17.30 1.61
N LEU A 27 2.28 -16.16 1.03
CA LEU A 27 1.36 -15.20 0.45
C LEU A 27 0.71 -15.76 -0.83
N GLU A 28 1.35 -16.72 -1.52
CA GLU A 28 0.79 -17.40 -2.70
C GLU A 28 -0.56 -18.06 -2.42
N LYS A 29 -0.79 -18.55 -1.20
CA LYS A 29 -2.06 -19.18 -0.80
C LYS A 29 -3.27 -18.23 -0.90
N TYR A 30 -3.04 -16.92 -0.89
CA TYR A 30 -4.10 -15.93 -0.95
C TYR A 30 -4.36 -15.42 -2.38
N PHE A 31 -3.52 -15.82 -3.35
CA PHE A 31 -3.66 -15.45 -4.76
C PHE A 31 -4.32 -16.59 -5.53
N ASP A 32 -5.62 -16.44 -5.83
CA ASP A 32 -6.39 -17.42 -6.61
C ASP A 32 -5.96 -17.47 -8.10
N THR A 33 -5.28 -16.43 -8.59
CA THR A 33 -4.70 -16.36 -9.94
C THR A 33 -3.20 -16.14 -9.81
N ALA A 34 -2.40 -17.09 -10.28
CA ALA A 34 -0.94 -17.03 -10.22
C ALA A 34 -0.44 -15.69 -10.79
N PRO A 35 0.08 -14.77 -9.96
CA PRO A 35 0.69 -13.58 -10.49
C PRO A 35 2.03 -14.01 -11.10
N SER A 36 2.19 -13.81 -12.41
CA SER A 36 3.52 -13.69 -13.03
C SER A 36 4.16 -12.37 -12.59
N SER A 37 4.09 -12.05 -11.30
CA SER A 37 4.54 -10.78 -10.74
C SER A 37 5.98 -10.92 -10.26
N ASP A 38 6.81 -10.00 -10.73
CA ASP A 38 8.17 -9.84 -10.26
C ASP A 38 8.13 -9.17 -8.87
N VAL A 39 8.49 -9.92 -7.84
CA VAL A 39 8.56 -9.41 -6.47
C VAL A 39 9.88 -8.66 -6.31
N HIS A 40 9.79 -7.38 -5.98
CA HIS A 40 10.97 -6.54 -5.74
C HIS A 40 11.18 -6.41 -4.23
N VAL A 41 12.31 -6.90 -3.75
CA VAL A 41 12.71 -6.80 -2.34
C VAL A 41 13.93 -5.93 -2.26
N LYS A 42 13.79 -4.76 -1.64
CA LYS A 42 14.88 -3.85 -1.34
C LYS A 42 15.20 -3.92 0.15
N MET A 43 16.45 -4.21 0.45
CA MET A 43 16.95 -4.35 1.82
C MET A 43 18.06 -3.33 2.00
N SER A 44 18.00 -2.54 3.06
CA SER A 44 19.01 -1.53 3.35
C SER A 44 19.36 -1.54 4.82
N VAL A 45 20.65 -1.49 5.14
CA VAL A 45 21.13 -1.38 6.51
C VAL A 45 21.79 -0.02 6.67
N LEU A 46 21.27 0.78 7.60
CA LEU A 46 21.84 2.07 7.95
C LEU A 46 22.11 2.10 9.45
N ASN A 47 23.39 2.14 9.81
CA ASN A 47 23.89 2.09 11.19
C ASN A 47 23.42 0.85 11.95
N LYS A 48 22.30 0.95 12.68
CA LYS A 48 21.69 -0.11 13.50
C LYS A 48 20.23 -0.41 13.11
N GLU A 49 19.69 0.32 12.15
CA GLU A 49 18.34 0.09 11.65
C GLU A 49 18.43 -0.60 10.29
N GLN A 50 17.62 -1.64 10.16
CA GLN A 50 17.50 -2.44 8.96
C GLN A 50 16.12 -2.17 8.39
N LYS A 51 16.09 -1.66 7.17
CA LYS A 51 14.88 -1.33 6.46
C LYS A 51 14.65 -2.35 5.35
N VAL A 52 13.47 -2.95 5.37
CA VAL A 52 13.00 -3.89 4.35
C VAL A 52 11.80 -3.28 3.65
N GLU A 53 11.85 -3.32 2.33
CA GLU A 53 10.82 -2.79 1.46
C GLU A 53 10.47 -3.86 0.43
N ILE A 54 9.22 -4.31 0.44
CA ILE A 54 8.71 -5.30 -0.50
C ILE A 54 7.66 -4.63 -1.38
N THR A 55 7.86 -4.71 -2.69
CA THR A 55 6.93 -4.20 -3.70
C THR A 55 6.50 -5.35 -4.62
N ILE A 56 5.19 -5.58 -4.69
CA ILE A 56 4.58 -6.58 -5.55
C ILE A 56 3.67 -5.85 -6.54
N PRO A 57 4.12 -5.63 -7.79
CA PRO A 57 3.28 -5.09 -8.84
C PRO A 57 2.27 -6.15 -9.29
N MET A 58 0.98 -5.85 -9.18
CA MET A 58 -0.10 -6.65 -9.76
C MET A 58 -0.72 -5.88 -10.93
N PRO A 59 -1.38 -6.57 -11.88
CA PRO A 59 -1.94 -5.93 -13.08
C PRO A 59 -2.86 -4.73 -12.82
N ARG A 60 -3.49 -4.67 -11.63
CA ARG A 60 -4.47 -3.63 -11.28
C ARG A 60 -4.19 -2.92 -9.95
N LEU A 61 -3.15 -3.33 -9.24
CA LEU A 61 -2.83 -2.84 -7.90
C LEU A 61 -1.34 -2.95 -7.64
N LEU A 62 -0.79 -1.98 -6.90
CA LEU A 62 0.58 -2.07 -6.41
C LEU A 62 0.53 -2.30 -4.90
N LEU A 63 1.00 -3.47 -4.46
CA LEU A 63 1.17 -3.74 -3.03
C LEU A 63 2.58 -3.35 -2.62
N ARG A 64 2.67 -2.50 -1.61
CA ARG A 64 3.94 -2.02 -1.07
C ARG A 64 3.85 -1.98 0.45
N ALA A 65 4.89 -2.52 1.07
CA ALA A 65 5.07 -2.46 2.50
C ALA A 65 6.54 -2.14 2.81
N GLU A 66 6.72 -1.29 3.82
CA GLU A 66 8.02 -0.89 4.36
C GLU A 66 7.99 -1.10 5.87
N GLU A 67 9.06 -1.68 6.39
CA GLU A 67 9.34 -1.73 7.83
C GLU A 67 10.80 -1.41 8.13
N LYS A 68 10.99 -0.91 9.35
CA LYS A 68 12.29 -0.71 9.96
C LYS A 68 12.36 -1.52 11.25
N HIS A 69 13.43 -2.29 11.42
CA HIS A 69 13.68 -3.05 12.64
C HIS A 69 15.18 -3.14 12.92
N THR A 70 15.55 -3.57 14.12
CA THR A 70 16.96 -3.80 14.50
C THR A 70 17.54 -5.09 13.92
N ASP A 71 16.66 -6.03 13.53
CA ASP A 71 16.98 -7.35 12.99
C ASP A 71 16.21 -7.61 11.68
N MET A 72 16.87 -8.24 10.72
CA MET A 72 16.42 -8.38 9.35
C MET A 72 15.30 -9.40 9.25
N TYR A 73 15.45 -10.51 9.96
CA TYR A 73 14.49 -11.60 9.94
C TYR A 73 13.16 -11.12 10.54
N ALA A 74 13.22 -10.39 11.64
CA ALA A 74 12.06 -9.74 12.24
C ALA A 74 11.44 -8.68 11.31
N ALA A 75 12.25 -7.86 10.63
CA ALA A 75 11.74 -6.90 9.65
C ALA A 75 10.96 -7.59 8.52
N ILE A 76 11.49 -8.68 7.96
CA ILE A 76 10.83 -9.47 6.91
C ILE A 76 9.47 -9.98 7.39
N ASP A 77 9.42 -10.53 8.61
CA ASP A 77 8.18 -11.07 9.18
C ASP A 77 7.10 -10.00 9.37
N LEU A 78 7.48 -8.82 9.88
CA LEU A 78 6.57 -7.69 10.04
C LEU A 78 6.06 -7.15 8.69
N VAL A 79 6.93 -7.07 7.67
CA VAL A 79 6.52 -6.65 6.32
C VAL A 79 5.51 -7.63 5.75
N ILE A 80 5.71 -8.93 5.97
CA ILE A 80 4.81 -9.97 5.47
C ILE A 80 3.46 -9.94 6.15
N GLU A 81 3.42 -9.73 7.48
CA GLU A 81 2.17 -9.53 8.20
C GLU A 81 1.39 -8.32 7.66
N LYS A 82 2.08 -7.19 7.39
CA LYS A 82 1.47 -6.01 6.75
C LYS A 82 0.91 -6.33 5.37
N LEU A 83 1.65 -7.05 4.53
CA LEU A 83 1.18 -7.46 3.20
C LEU A 83 -0.02 -8.40 3.29
N GLU A 84 -0.02 -9.34 4.24
CA GLU A 84 -1.13 -10.25 4.45
C GLU A 84 -2.40 -9.49 4.84
N ARG A 85 -2.29 -8.52 5.77
CA ARG A 85 -3.41 -7.64 6.16
C ARG A 85 -3.93 -6.85 4.96
N GLN A 86 -3.05 -6.33 4.10
CA GLN A 86 -3.45 -5.63 2.86
C GLN A 86 -4.21 -6.56 1.90
N ILE A 87 -3.75 -7.80 1.72
CA ILE A 87 -4.40 -8.79 0.84
C ILE A 87 -5.78 -9.17 1.39
N ARG A 88 -5.89 -9.47 2.69
CA ARG A 88 -7.18 -9.80 3.33
C ARG A 88 -8.19 -8.67 3.18
N LYS A 89 -7.78 -7.43 3.49
CA LYS A 89 -8.64 -6.23 3.34
C LYS A 89 -9.11 -6.02 1.90
N HIS A 90 -8.27 -6.37 0.92
CA HIS A 90 -8.65 -6.25 -0.48
C HIS A 90 -9.60 -7.36 -0.92
N LYS A 91 -9.35 -8.62 -0.55
CA LYS A 91 -10.22 -9.75 -0.88
C LYS A 91 -11.65 -9.53 -0.35
N THR A 92 -11.77 -9.04 0.88
CA THR A 92 -13.08 -8.67 1.46
C THR A 92 -13.74 -7.49 0.72
N LYS A 93 -12.98 -6.46 0.33
CA LYS A 93 -13.49 -5.31 -0.42
C LYS A 93 -13.98 -5.67 -1.83
N VAL A 94 -13.25 -6.54 -2.53
CA VAL A 94 -13.63 -7.05 -3.86
C VAL A 94 -14.90 -7.88 -3.76
N ASN A 95 -14.99 -8.82 -2.80
CA ASN A 95 -16.21 -9.59 -2.56
C ASN A 95 -17.39 -8.70 -2.14
N LYS A 96 -17.17 -7.63 -1.37
CA LYS A 96 -18.23 -6.67 -1.01
C LYS A 96 -18.73 -5.88 -2.21
N LYS A 97 -17.85 -5.50 -3.15
CA LYS A 97 -18.24 -4.87 -4.43
C LYS A 97 -19.06 -5.81 -5.33
N PHE A 98 -18.71 -7.09 -5.37
CA PHE A 98 -19.52 -8.11 -6.06
C PHE A 98 -20.87 -8.38 -5.37
N ARG A 99 -20.98 -8.18 -4.06
CA ARG A 99 -22.27 -8.27 -3.33
C ARG A 99 -23.16 -7.03 -3.48
N THR A 100 -22.60 -5.86 -3.82
CA THR A 100 -23.37 -4.63 -4.08
C THR A 100 -23.96 -4.55 -5.48
N ASP A 101 -23.54 -5.41 -6.42
CA ASP A 101 -24.23 -5.57 -7.70
C ASP A 101 -25.43 -6.51 -7.48
N ASP A 102 -26.45 -5.95 -6.84
CA ASP A 102 -27.71 -6.58 -6.42
C ASP A 102 -28.58 -7.08 -7.59
N SER A 103 -28.06 -7.02 -8.82
CA SER A 103 -28.74 -7.39 -10.06
C SER A 103 -28.61 -8.88 -10.43
N LEU A 104 -27.71 -9.64 -9.79
CA LEU A 104 -27.48 -11.07 -10.08
C LEU A 104 -27.95 -12.04 -8.98
N LYS A 105 -28.61 -11.53 -7.92
CA LYS A 105 -29.16 -12.36 -6.82
C LYS A 105 -30.21 -13.39 -7.26
N TYR A 106 -30.76 -13.30 -8.48
CA TYR A 106 -31.83 -14.19 -8.93
C TYR A 106 -31.36 -15.52 -9.54
N MET A 107 -30.05 -15.81 -9.62
CA MET A 107 -29.57 -17.01 -10.34
C MET A 107 -28.85 -18.07 -9.50
N PHE A 108 -28.54 -17.83 -8.22
CA PHE A 108 -27.92 -18.84 -7.37
C PHE A 108 -28.80 -19.14 -6.15
N LYS A 109 -29.58 -20.22 -6.31
CA LYS A 109 -30.44 -20.81 -5.29
C LYS A 109 -29.61 -21.19 -4.06
N ASN A 110 -29.97 -20.62 -2.92
CA ASN A 110 -29.54 -21.01 -1.58
C ASN A 110 -29.80 -22.50 -1.35
N GLU A 111 -28.74 -23.26 -1.09
CA GLU A 111 -28.80 -24.50 -0.32
C GLU A 111 -27.36 -24.83 0.09
N LEU A 112 -26.98 -24.43 1.32
CA LEU A 112 -26.11 -25.14 2.26
C LEU A 112 -26.01 -24.28 3.54
N GLU A 113 -26.27 -24.92 4.68
CA GLU A 113 -26.56 -24.38 6.01
C GLU A 113 -25.40 -23.60 6.68
N PRO A 114 -25.69 -22.72 7.67
CA PRO A 114 -24.68 -21.91 8.32
C PRO A 114 -23.93 -22.73 9.37
N LEU A 115 -22.70 -23.14 9.05
CA LEU A 115 -21.76 -23.63 10.06
C LEU A 115 -21.04 -22.42 10.66
N ALA A 116 -21.38 -22.16 11.94
CA ALA A 116 -20.71 -21.31 12.92
C ALA A 116 -19.42 -20.63 12.43
N GLU A 117 -19.54 -19.37 11.99
CA GLU A 117 -18.40 -18.47 11.85
C GLU A 117 -18.07 -17.93 13.25
N GLU A 118 -16.92 -18.33 13.78
CA GLU A 118 -16.27 -17.67 14.90
C GLU A 118 -16.25 -16.16 14.62
N GLU A 119 -16.82 -15.38 15.54
CA GLU A 119 -16.71 -13.92 15.56
C GLU A 119 -15.23 -13.55 15.74
N ILE A 120 -14.49 -13.50 14.63
CA ILE A 120 -13.25 -12.73 14.58
C ILE A 120 -13.70 -11.28 14.81
N PRO A 121 -13.11 -10.55 15.77
CA PRO A 121 -13.45 -9.15 15.97
C PRO A 121 -13.15 -8.46 14.66
N ALA A 122 -14.20 -8.02 13.97
CA ALA A 122 -14.07 -7.08 12.89
C ALA A 122 -13.53 -5.82 13.54
N ASP A 123 -12.21 -5.66 13.47
CA ASP A 123 -11.54 -4.40 13.71
C ASP A 123 -11.95 -3.48 12.56
N ASP A 124 -13.23 -3.09 12.59
CA ASP A 124 -13.94 -2.22 11.68
C ASP A 124 -13.45 -0.79 11.92
N GLU A 125 -12.15 -0.56 11.69
CA GLU A 125 -11.73 0.70 11.12
C GLU A 125 -12.14 0.71 9.64
N ASP A 126 -13.46 0.68 9.41
CA ASP A 126 -14.04 1.19 8.19
C ASP A 126 -13.43 2.57 7.99
N VAL A 127 -12.76 2.77 6.84
CA VAL A 127 -12.19 4.08 6.49
C VAL A 127 -13.37 5.01 6.23
N GLN A 128 -13.92 5.57 7.30
CA GLN A 128 -14.98 6.55 7.24
C GLN A 128 -14.33 7.84 6.73
N ILE A 129 -14.74 8.29 5.54
CA ILE A 129 -14.36 9.61 5.06
C ILE A 129 -15.13 10.61 5.93
N VAL A 130 -14.50 11.03 7.03
CA VAL A 130 -15.12 11.87 8.07
C VAL A 130 -15.49 13.24 7.53
N ARG A 131 -14.77 13.75 6.52
CA ARG A 131 -14.95 15.10 6.03
C ARG A 131 -14.49 15.27 4.58
N THR A 132 -15.36 15.80 3.75
CA THR A 132 -15.03 16.22 2.38
C THR A 132 -14.85 17.73 2.35
N LYS A 133 -13.62 18.21 2.12
CA LYS A 133 -13.34 19.64 1.94
C LYS A 133 -13.25 19.92 0.45
N ARG A 134 -14.10 20.82 -0.05
CA ARG A 134 -14.08 21.29 -1.43
C ARG A 134 -13.32 22.61 -1.46
N PHE A 135 -12.40 22.76 -2.40
CA PHE A 135 -11.66 23.99 -2.64
C PHE A 135 -11.62 24.26 -4.13
N ASP A 136 -11.59 25.54 -4.47
CA ASP A 136 -11.39 25.97 -5.85
C ASP A 136 -9.89 25.89 -6.18
N LEU A 137 -9.56 25.07 -7.18
CA LEU A 137 -8.20 24.94 -7.69
C LEU A 137 -7.83 26.22 -8.45
N LYS A 138 -7.04 27.08 -7.81
CA LYS A 138 -6.43 28.23 -8.47
C LYS A 138 -5.09 27.82 -9.06
N PRO A 139 -4.77 28.26 -10.29
CA PRO A 139 -3.44 28.06 -10.85
C PRO A 139 -2.44 28.87 -10.03
N MET A 140 -1.40 28.20 -9.51
CA MET A 140 -0.32 28.82 -8.73
C MET A 140 0.97 28.01 -8.90
N ASP A 141 2.09 28.55 -8.46
CA ASP A 141 3.38 27.85 -8.46
C ASP A 141 3.55 26.97 -7.20
N ALA A 142 4.47 25.99 -7.26
CA ALA A 142 4.75 25.08 -6.16
C ALA A 142 5.20 25.81 -4.88
N GLU A 143 5.99 26.88 -5.00
CA GLU A 143 6.43 27.68 -3.84
C GLU A 143 5.25 28.45 -3.21
N GLU A 144 4.36 28.97 -4.04
CA GLU A 144 3.14 29.65 -3.57
C GLU A 144 2.20 28.67 -2.86
N ALA A 145 2.07 27.45 -3.40
CA ALA A 145 1.30 26.38 -2.77
C ALA A 145 1.86 25.99 -1.39
N VAL A 146 3.19 25.96 -1.20
CA VAL A 146 3.82 25.74 0.11
C VAL A 146 3.44 26.84 1.09
N LEU A 147 3.48 28.11 0.67
CA LEU A 147 3.16 29.24 1.52
C LEU A 147 1.68 29.23 1.95
N GLN A 148 0.76 28.91 1.03
CA GLN A 148 -0.65 28.74 1.33
C GLN A 148 -0.92 27.55 2.26
N MET A 149 -0.20 26.45 2.08
CA MET A 149 -0.27 25.27 2.94
C MET A 149 0.11 25.61 4.39
N ASP A 150 1.21 26.35 4.57
CA ASP A 150 1.71 26.72 5.90
C ASP A 150 0.79 27.75 6.58
N MET A 151 0.20 28.69 5.84
CA MET A 151 -0.80 29.64 6.39
C MET A 151 -2.07 28.94 6.87
N LEU A 152 -2.50 27.88 6.19
CA LEU A 152 -3.67 27.09 6.58
C LEU A 152 -3.34 26.04 7.66
N GLY A 153 -2.06 25.82 7.96
CA GLY A 153 -1.60 24.78 8.89
C GLY A 153 -1.95 23.36 8.41
N HIS A 154 -1.99 23.13 7.11
CA HIS A 154 -2.29 21.81 6.53
C HIS A 154 -0.99 21.04 6.22
N ASN A 155 -1.05 19.70 6.27
CA ASN A 155 0.10 18.85 5.92
C ASN A 155 0.18 18.55 4.43
N PHE A 156 -0.87 18.88 3.67
CA PHE A 156 -0.94 18.72 2.22
C PHE A 156 -1.78 19.86 1.62
N PHE A 157 -1.47 20.21 0.38
CA PHE A 157 -2.18 21.22 -0.37
C PHE A 157 -2.27 20.81 -1.84
N VAL A 158 -3.48 20.85 -2.40
CA VAL A 158 -3.74 20.49 -3.79
C VAL A 158 -3.92 21.77 -4.59
N PHE A 159 -3.19 21.92 -5.69
CA PHE A 159 -3.23 23.09 -6.54
C PHE A 159 -3.16 22.70 -8.02
N ALA A 160 -3.53 23.62 -8.89
CA ALA A 160 -3.26 23.47 -10.31
C ALA A 160 -1.93 24.15 -10.60
N ASP A 161 -0.99 23.43 -11.20
CA ASP A 161 0.29 24.03 -11.61
C ASP A 161 0.04 25.00 -12.78
N ALA A 162 0.57 26.21 -12.68
CA ALA A 162 0.44 27.23 -13.71
C ALA A 162 1.17 26.88 -15.01
N ALA A 163 2.26 26.08 -14.94
CA ALA A 163 3.04 25.71 -16.12
C ALA A 163 2.43 24.54 -16.90
N SER A 164 2.08 23.45 -16.20
CA SER A 164 1.54 22.24 -16.83
C SER A 164 0.02 22.22 -16.92
N GLY A 165 -0.69 23.04 -16.14
CA GLY A 165 -2.14 22.96 -15.98
C GLY A 165 -2.62 21.67 -15.28
N SER A 166 -1.69 20.82 -14.81
CA SER A 166 -1.99 19.56 -14.15
C SER A 166 -2.27 19.78 -12.66
N THR A 167 -3.00 18.85 -12.05
CA THR A 167 -3.33 18.93 -10.62
C THR A 167 -2.18 18.35 -9.81
N SER A 168 -1.44 19.20 -9.11
CA SER A 168 -0.29 18.79 -8.30
C SER A 168 -0.62 18.87 -6.80
N VAL A 169 0.10 18.08 -6.01
CA VAL A 169 -0.08 18.05 -4.55
C VAL A 169 1.25 18.30 -3.85
N VAL A 170 1.33 19.36 -3.06
CA VAL A 170 2.42 19.57 -2.11
C VAL A 170 2.06 18.88 -0.80
N TYR A 171 3.04 18.23 -0.15
CA TYR A 171 2.86 17.68 1.18
C TYR A 171 4.13 17.80 2.03
N LYS A 172 3.94 17.84 3.35
CA LYS A 172 5.03 17.89 4.33
C LYS A 172 5.48 16.46 4.67
N ARG A 173 6.77 16.16 4.44
CA ARG A 173 7.38 14.89 4.84
C ARG A 173 7.61 14.86 6.35
N ARG A 174 7.73 13.66 6.91
CA ARG A 174 8.08 13.47 8.33
C ARG A 174 9.42 14.10 8.71
N ASP A 175 10.34 14.22 7.75
CA ASP A 175 11.65 14.85 7.92
C ASP A 175 11.61 16.39 7.91
N GLY A 176 10.40 17.00 7.84
CA GLY A 176 10.21 18.45 7.78
C GLY A 176 10.40 19.08 6.41
N LYS A 177 10.91 18.33 5.42
CA LYS A 177 11.03 18.76 4.03
C LYS A 177 9.69 18.68 3.29
N TYR A 178 9.56 19.43 2.20
CA TYR A 178 8.40 19.39 1.32
C TYR A 178 8.58 18.36 0.20
N GLY A 179 7.48 17.73 -0.22
CA GLY A 179 7.42 16.86 -1.37
C GLY A 179 6.32 17.31 -2.33
N LEU A 180 6.54 17.09 -3.61
CA LEU A 180 5.60 17.38 -4.69
C LEU A 180 5.16 16.05 -5.32
N ILE A 181 3.86 15.88 -5.53
CA ILE A 181 3.28 14.76 -6.28
C ILE A 181 2.63 15.36 -7.52
N GLU A 182 3.13 14.94 -8.68
CA GLU A 182 2.61 15.33 -9.98
C GLU A 182 2.01 14.07 -10.64
N PRO A 183 0.78 14.15 -11.17
CA PRO A 183 0.22 13.06 -11.95
C PRO A 183 0.83 13.09 -13.36
N GLU A 184 1.66 12.10 -13.68
CA GLU A 184 2.04 11.81 -15.06
C GLU A 184 0.86 11.12 -15.77
N ALA A 185 0.42 11.67 -16.89
CA ALA A 185 -0.67 11.14 -17.72
C ALA A 185 -0.15 10.30 -18.87
#